data_AF-A0A830EHR4-F1
#
_entry.id   AF-A0A830EHR4-F1
#
_cell.length_a   1.000
_cell.length_b   1.000
_cell.length_c   1.000
_cell.angle_alpha   90.00
_cell.angle_beta   90.00
_cell.angle_gamma   90.00
#
_symmetry.space_group_name_H-M   'P 1'
#
loop_
_entity.id
_entity.type
_entity.pdbx_description
1 polymer ?
#
loop_
_entity_poly.entity_id
_entity_poly.type
_entity_poly.pdbx_seq_one_letter_code
_entity_poly.pdbx_strand_id
1 'polypeptide(L)'
;MSTEELTNKARELVSKLRTAEALIRNGKLDDGIKLFKEATKEAKDAKLFDNYIAIIRRIRRLINETRQLEKAAQETKTREGRA
;
A
#
# COMPACT_ATOMS: atom_id res chain seq x y z
N MET A 1 -11.51 -7.18 -23.51
CA MET A 1 -10.34 -6.36 -23.19
C MET A 1 -9.29 -6.65 -24.22
N SER A 2 -8.86 -5.65 -24.98
CA SER A 2 -7.77 -5.80 -25.96
C SER A 2 -6.42 -5.91 -25.23
N THR A 3 -5.39 -6.38 -25.94
CA THR A 3 -4.03 -6.45 -25.40
C THR A 3 -3.50 -5.08 -24.99
N GLU A 4 -3.89 -4.04 -25.72
CA GLU A 4 -3.52 -2.65 -25.42
C GLU A 4 -4.19 -2.14 -24.14
N GLU A 5 -5.48 -2.40 -23.97
CA GLU A 5 -6.22 -2.08 -22.74
C GLU A 5 -5.62 -2.79 -21.52
N LEU A 6 -5.28 -4.08 -21.66
CA LEU A 6 -4.66 -4.84 -20.58
C LEU A 6 -3.28 -4.28 -20.21
N THR A 7 -2.49 -3.89 -21.21
CA THR A 7 -1.15 -3.31 -21.01
C THR A 7 -1.24 -1.96 -20.31
N ASN A 8 -2.20 -1.11 -20.72
CA ASN A 8 -2.42 0.18 -20.07
C ASN A 8 -2.87 0.01 -18.62
N LYS A 9 -3.78 -0.93 -18.36
CA LYS A 9 -4.25 -1.24 -17.01
C LYS A 9 -3.14 -1.80 -16.13
N ALA A 10 -2.28 -2.65 -16.67
CA ALA A 10 -1.08 -3.16 -16.01
C ALA A 10 -0.12 -2.02 -15.59
N ARG A 11 0.15 -1.07 -16.50
CA ARG A 11 1.02 0.09 -16.21
C ARG A 11 0.42 0.98 -15.12
N GLU A 12 -0.86 1.28 -15.22
CA GLU A 12 -1.58 2.08 -14.22
C GLU A 12 -1.54 1.41 -12.85
N LEU A 13 -1.76 0.10 -12.80
CA LEU A 13 -1.71 -0.68 -11.56
C LEU A 13 -0.35 -0.59 -10.87
N VAL A 14 0.74 -0.75 -11.63
CA VAL A 14 2.10 -0.65 -11.12
C VAL A 14 2.37 0.76 -10.60
N SER A 15 1.90 1.78 -11.31
CA SER A 15 2.01 3.18 -10.87
C SER A 15 1.30 3.40 -9.53
N LYS A 16 0.03 2.99 -9.41
CA LYS A 16 -0.74 3.12 -8.16
C LYS A 16 -0.09 2.38 -6.99
N LEU A 17 0.39 1.16 -7.20
CA LEU A 17 1.07 0.38 -6.17
C LEU A 17 2.36 1.05 -5.70
N ARG A 18 3.18 1.58 -6.62
CA ARG A 18 4.41 2.32 -6.26
C ARG A 18 4.11 3.62 -5.53
N THR A 19 3.10 4.36 -5.97
CA THR A 19 2.67 5.59 -5.29
C THR A 19 2.16 5.28 -3.89
N ALA A 20 1.39 4.20 -3.71
CA ALA A 20 0.94 3.75 -2.39
C ALA A 20 2.13 3.42 -1.47
N GLU A 21 3.13 2.70 -1.97
CA GLU A 21 4.37 2.42 -1.23
C GLU A 21 5.10 3.70 -0.81
N ALA A 22 5.23 4.67 -1.71
CA ALA A 22 5.87 5.94 -1.45
C ALA A 22 5.12 6.77 -0.40
N LEU A 23 3.79 6.82 -0.47
CA LEU A 23 2.96 7.51 0.53
C LEU A 23 3.18 6.94 1.93
N ILE A 24 3.20 5.61 2.06
CA ILE A 24 3.45 4.94 3.35
C ILE A 24 4.83 5.30 3.90
N ARG A 25 5.88 5.27 3.06
CA ARG A 25 7.24 5.63 3.46
C ARG A 25 7.38 7.09 3.88
N ASN A 26 6.57 7.98 3.29
CA ASN A 26 6.58 9.41 3.60
C ASN A 26 5.70 9.76 4.80
N GLY A 27 5.25 8.77 5.59
CA GLY A 27 4.41 8.99 6.77
C GLY A 27 2.94 9.28 6.46
N LYS A 28 2.53 9.23 5.19
CA LYS A 28 1.12 9.36 4.78
C LYS A 28 0.47 7.98 4.74
N LEU A 29 0.45 7.31 5.90
CA LEU A 29 0.02 5.92 6.01
C LEU A 29 -1.41 5.71 5.51
N ASP A 30 -2.36 6.55 5.93
CA ASP A 30 -3.78 6.39 5.56
C ASP A 30 -4.03 6.56 4.06
N ASP A 31 -3.43 7.59 3.46
CA ASP A 31 -3.50 7.82 2.01
C ASP A 31 -2.90 6.65 1.23
N GLY A 32 -1.74 6.15 1.68
CA GLY A 32 -1.09 5.00 1.08
C GLY A 32 -1.92 3.72 1.20
N ILE A 33 -2.57 3.48 2.34
CA ILE A 33 -3.48 2.34 2.54
C ILE A 33 -4.70 2.46 1.62
N LYS A 34 -5.29 3.64 1.50
CA LYS A 34 -6.45 3.87 0.62
C LYS A 34 -6.10 3.54 -0.83
N LEU A 35 -5.02 4.11 -1.35
CA LEU A 35 -4.56 3.87 -2.71
C LEU A 35 -4.17 2.41 -2.93
N PHE A 36 -3.54 1.77 -1.95
CA PHE A 36 -3.21 0.34 -2.00
C PHE A 36 -4.46 -0.54 -2.11
N LYS A 37 -5.53 -0.23 -1.36
CA LYS A 37 -6.80 -0.96 -1.42
C LYS A 37 -7.47 -0.80 -2.79
N GLU A 38 -7.47 0.40 -3.34
CA GLU A 38 -8.01 0.69 -4.68
C GLU A 38 -7.23 -0.10 -5.74
N ALA A 39 -5.90 0.01 -5.76
CA ALA A 39 -5.04 -0.72 -6.69
C ALA A 39 -5.19 -2.25 -6.58
N THR A 40 -5.30 -2.79 -5.37
CA THR A 40 -5.48 -4.23 -5.19
C THR A 40 -6.85 -4.73 -5.61
N LYS A 41 -7.91 -3.90 -5.48
CA LYS A 41 -9.23 -4.20 -6.03
C LYS A 41 -9.19 -4.20 -7.56
N GLU A 42 -8.64 -3.16 -8.16
CA GLU A 42 -8.49 -3.06 -9.63
C GLU A 42 -7.68 -4.23 -10.21
N ALA A 43 -6.65 -4.69 -9.48
CA ALA A 43 -5.85 -5.84 -9.89
C ALA A 43 -6.69 -7.12 -9.97
N LYS A 44 -7.59 -7.33 -9.00
CA LYS A 44 -8.51 -8.48 -8.99
C LYS A 44 -9.53 -8.38 -10.13
N ASP A 45 -10.13 -7.21 -10.29
CA ASP A 45 -11.14 -6.95 -11.32
C ASP A 45 -10.56 -7.16 -12.74
N ALA A 46 -9.27 -6.82 -12.92
CA ALA A 46 -8.54 -7.03 -14.17
C ALA A 46 -7.90 -8.43 -14.31
N LYS A 47 -8.07 -9.33 -13.34
CA LYS A 47 -7.39 -10.65 -13.29
C LYS A 47 -5.85 -10.56 -13.35
N LEU A 48 -5.28 -9.48 -12.85
CA LEU A 48 -3.84 -9.21 -12.78
C LEU A 48 -3.27 -9.38 -11.36
N PHE A 49 -4.10 -9.71 -10.37
CA PHE A 49 -3.68 -9.79 -8.96
C PHE A 49 -2.48 -10.71 -8.75
N ASP A 50 -2.50 -11.91 -9.34
CA ASP A 50 -1.43 -12.89 -9.16
C ASP A 50 -0.13 -12.44 -9.83
N ASN A 51 -0.21 -11.75 -10.96
CA ASN A 51 0.95 -11.17 -11.65
C ASN A 51 1.71 -10.16 -10.77
N TYR A 52 0.98 -9.47 -9.87
CA TYR A 52 1.54 -8.44 -9.00
C TYR A 52 1.58 -8.85 -7.52
N ILE A 53 1.35 -10.12 -7.21
CA ILE A 53 1.20 -10.60 -5.82
C ILE A 53 2.44 -10.32 -4.96
N ALA A 54 3.64 -10.36 -5.55
CA ALA A 54 4.88 -10.07 -4.86
C ALA A 54 4.94 -8.61 -4.36
N ILE A 55 4.58 -7.65 -5.22
CA ILE A 55 4.51 -6.22 -4.88
C ILE A 55 3.41 -5.99 -3.84
N ILE A 56 2.25 -6.60 -4.05
CA ILE A 56 1.10 -6.47 -3.13
C ILE A 56 1.45 -6.97 -1.73
N ARG A 57 2.13 -8.12 -1.63
CA ARG A 57 2.59 -8.67 -0.34
C ARG A 57 3.63 -7.79 0.32
N ARG A 58 4.57 -7.22 -0.44
CA ARG A 58 5.58 -6.29 0.08
C ARG A 58 4.94 -5.05 0.69
N ILE A 59 4.03 -4.39 -0.03
CA ILE A 59 3.34 -3.19 0.47
C ILE A 59 2.50 -3.52 1.70
N ARG A 60 1.83 -4.69 1.71
CA ARG A 60 1.07 -5.14 2.89
C ARG A 60 1.96 -5.31 4.13
N ARG A 61 3.17 -5.85 3.97
CA ARG A 61 4.15 -5.95 5.07
C ARG A 61 4.56 -4.57 5.57
N LEU A 62 4.88 -3.67 4.64
CA LEU A 62 5.23 -2.28 4.96
C LEU A 62 4.12 -1.58 5.77
N ILE A 63 2.85 -1.71 5.35
CA ILE A 63 1.70 -1.16 6.09
C ILE A 63 1.67 -1.68 7.53
N ASN A 64 1.85 -2.98 7.72
CA ASN A 64 1.82 -3.59 9.05
C ASN A 64 2.99 -3.09 9.91
N GLU A 65 4.19 -3.03 9.36
CA GLU A 65 5.39 -2.54 10.04
C GLU A 65 5.20 -1.08 10.47
N THR A 66 4.77 -0.20 9.56
CA THR A 66 4.53 1.22 9.86
C THR A 66 3.48 1.39 10.96
N ARG A 67 2.37 0.64 10.92
CA ARG A 67 1.35 0.69 11.98
C ARG A 67 1.87 0.29 13.36
N GLN A 68 2.73 -0.74 13.42
CA GLN A 68 3.31 -1.17 14.69
C GLN A 68 4.27 -0.11 15.24
N LEU A 69 5.06 0.52 14.36
CA LEU A 69 5.96 1.60 14.75
C LEU A 69 5.21 2.82 15.28
N GLU A 70 4.14 3.25 14.60
CA GLU A 70 3.29 4.35 15.08
C GLU A 70 2.66 4.05 16.44
N LYS A 71 2.15 2.83 16.62
CA LYS A 71 1.58 2.40 17.89
C LYS A 71 2.62 2.40 19.02
N ALA A 72 3.79 1.83 18.78
CA ALA A 72 4.89 1.83 19.76
C ALA A 72 5.33 3.24 20.12
N ALA A 73 5.46 4.14 19.15
CA ALA A 73 5.81 5.54 19.38
C ALA A 73 4.76 6.27 20.23
N GLN A 74 3.47 5.98 20.02
CA GLN A 74 2.38 6.55 20.81
C GLN A 74 2.41 6.07 22.27
N GLU A 75 2.69 4.78 22.48
CA GLU A 75 2.80 4.18 23.82
C GLU A 75 3.98 4.78 24.61
N THR A 76 5.13 4.99 23.98
CA THR A 76 6.30 5.65 24.61
C THR A 76 5.98 7.08 25.04
N LYS A 77 5.40 7.90 24.14
CA LYS A 77 5.02 9.29 24.45
C LYS A 77 4.02 9.39 25.61
N THR A 78 3.10 8.43 25.70
CA THR A 78 2.09 8.39 26.78
C THR A 78 2.70 8.06 28.14
N ARG A 79 3.79 7.27 28.17
CA ARG A 79 4.52 6.94 29.40
C ARG A 79 5.38 8.10 29.88
N GLU A 80 6.03 8.82 28.97
CA GLU A 80 6.90 9.96 29.30
C GLU A 80 6.09 11.19 29.77
N GLY A 81 4.90 11.45 29.22
CA GLY A 81 4.05 12.57 29.66
C GLY A 81 3.27 12.34 30.96
N ARG A 82 3.43 11.17 31.61
CA ARG A 82 2.78 10.82 32.89
C ARG A 82 3.78 10.75 34.07
N ALA A 83 5.06 10.98 33.82
CA ALA A 83 6.12 11.08 34.83
C ALA A 83 6.36 12.55 35.20
#